data_AF-A0A0F8XG07-F1
#
_entry.id   AF-A0A0F8XG07-F1
#
_cell.length_a   1.000
_cell.length_b   1.000
_cell.length_c   1.000
_cell.angle_alpha   90.00
_cell.angle_beta   90.00
_cell.angle_gamma   90.00
#
_symmetry.space_group_name_H-M   'P 1'
#
loop_
_entity.id
_entity.type
_entity.pdbx_description
1 polymer ?
#
loop_
_entity_poly.entity_id
_entity_poly.type
_entity_poly.pdbx_seq_one_letter_code
_entity_poly.pdbx_strand_id
1 'polypeptide(L)'
;LDKTISFQKIEVVTSTHKSNLPSKEKGHYPNTNKSIQKVYNSLPMDSLGNDDVSLSPAYLRMLKACASFYPSFITKAKVSFLAHVPQKASTFRNGLSKLRTIGAIENSGNGVICTERGLSITGPVEEVPSDPEYLFEMWASKLSPAYTKMFQSIYERHPNSVSKEEISEESEVPIDASTFRNGLSKLRSLGLIKNEGTELKMSEDFFE
;
A
#
# COMPACT_ATOMS: atom_id res chain seq x y z
N LEU A 1 -7.38 15.41 66.79
CA LEU A 1 -7.58 14.03 66.27
C LEU A 1 -7.28 14.07 64.78
N ASP A 2 -5.99 14.16 64.47
CA ASP A 2 -5.44 14.16 63.10
C ASP A 2 -5.47 12.74 62.55
N LYS A 3 -6.05 12.56 61.36
CA LYS A 3 -5.97 11.31 60.60
C LYS A 3 -4.88 11.46 59.55
N THR A 4 -3.68 11.00 59.88
CA THR A 4 -2.57 10.80 58.95
C THR A 4 -2.94 9.71 57.94
N ILE A 5 -3.10 10.09 56.67
CA ILE A 5 -3.31 9.14 55.57
C ILE A 5 -1.94 8.55 55.18
N SER A 6 -1.84 7.22 55.29
CA SER A 6 -0.68 6.43 54.88
C SER A 6 -0.68 6.28 53.36
N PHE A 7 0.35 6.79 52.69
CA PHE A 7 0.56 6.58 51.26
C PHE A 7 1.38 5.30 51.05
N GLN A 8 0.76 4.29 50.44
CA GLN A 8 1.46 3.11 49.94
C GLN A 8 2.38 3.50 48.78
N LYS A 9 3.63 3.05 48.88
CA LYS A 9 4.71 3.21 47.91
C LYS A 9 4.37 2.42 46.65
N ILE A 10 4.07 3.10 45.55
CA ILE A 10 3.93 2.47 44.23
C ILE A 10 5.34 2.21 43.70
N GLU A 11 5.72 0.94 43.58
CA GLU A 11 6.94 0.53 42.90
C GLU A 11 6.80 0.79 41.40
N VAL A 12 7.66 1.68 40.89
CA VAL A 12 7.80 1.95 39.47
C VAL A 12 8.51 0.76 38.84
N VAL A 13 7.74 -0.13 38.21
CA VAL A 13 8.29 -1.18 37.35
C VAL A 13 8.77 -0.51 36.07
N THR A 14 10.08 -0.31 35.97
CA THR A 14 10.76 0.13 34.75
C THR A 14 10.74 -1.01 33.74
N SER A 15 9.69 -1.07 32.91
CA SER A 15 9.67 -1.94 31.74
C SER A 15 10.68 -1.42 30.72
N THR A 16 11.85 -2.03 30.72
CA THR A 16 12.84 -1.91 29.66
C THR A 16 12.35 -2.70 28.45
N HIS A 17 11.53 -2.07 27.61
CA HIS A 17 11.19 -2.64 26.30
C HIS A 17 12.38 -2.47 25.37
N LYS A 18 13.23 -3.51 25.34
CA LYS A 18 14.24 -3.71 24.30
C LYS A 18 13.53 -3.74 22.96
N SER A 19 13.92 -2.81 22.09
CA SER A 19 13.65 -2.80 20.66
C SER A 19 14.22 -4.07 20.01
N ASN A 20 13.40 -5.11 19.91
CA ASN A 20 13.64 -6.21 18.97
C ASN A 20 13.06 -5.81 17.62
N LEU A 21 13.79 -4.99 16.87
CA LEU A 21 13.64 -4.94 15.41
C LEU A 21 14.21 -6.26 14.87
N PRO A 22 13.41 -7.14 14.23
CA PRO A 22 13.95 -8.33 13.62
C PRO A 22 14.89 -7.94 12.47
N SER A 23 16.09 -8.51 12.56
CA SER A 23 17.15 -8.49 11.57
C SER A 23 16.64 -8.82 10.17
N LYS A 24 17.25 -8.19 9.16
CA LYS A 24 17.05 -8.41 7.71
C LYS A 24 16.95 -9.90 7.33
N GLU A 25 15.75 -10.45 7.34
CA GLU A 25 15.39 -11.60 6.51
C GLU A 25 14.62 -11.08 5.30
N LYS A 26 14.99 -11.55 4.11
CA LYS A 26 14.25 -11.27 2.87
C LYS A 26 12.85 -11.84 3.08
N GLY A 27 11.86 -10.96 3.29
CA GLY A 27 10.48 -11.34 3.57
C GLY A 27 9.95 -12.32 2.54
N HIS A 28 9.95 -13.60 2.90
CA HIS A 28 9.14 -14.63 2.28
C HIS A 28 7.86 -14.66 3.10
N TYR A 29 6.89 -13.84 2.71
CA TYR A 29 5.58 -13.84 3.32
C TYR A 29 4.89 -15.18 3.04
N PRO A 30 4.22 -15.81 4.02
CA PRO A 30 3.55 -17.08 3.81
C PRO A 30 2.52 -16.93 2.70
N ASN A 31 2.75 -17.66 1.61
CA ASN A 31 1.92 -17.66 0.42
C ASN A 31 0.53 -18.26 0.74
N THR A 32 -0.46 -17.40 0.94
CA THR A 32 -1.88 -17.76 0.94
C THR A 32 -2.53 -17.67 -0.45
N ASN A 33 -1.75 -17.36 -1.50
CA ASN A 33 -2.17 -17.16 -2.90
C ASN A 33 -2.51 -18.46 -3.63
N LYS A 34 -3.68 -19.01 -3.32
CA LYS A 34 -4.31 -20.04 -4.15
C LYS A 34 -5.22 -19.47 -5.24
N SER A 35 -5.47 -18.16 -5.29
CA SER A 35 -6.55 -17.58 -6.10
C SER A 35 -6.11 -17.21 -7.52
N ILE A 36 -5.17 -16.27 -7.71
CA ILE A 36 -4.65 -15.89 -9.04
C ILE A 36 -3.88 -17.04 -9.67
N GLN A 37 -3.11 -17.81 -8.90
CA GLN A 37 -2.40 -18.97 -9.45
C GLN A 37 -3.38 -20.03 -9.96
N LYS A 38 -4.54 -20.21 -9.31
CA LYS A 38 -5.59 -21.11 -9.79
C LYS A 38 -6.27 -20.56 -11.05
N VAL A 39 -6.54 -19.25 -11.11
CA VAL A 39 -7.05 -18.60 -12.32
C VAL A 39 -6.08 -18.81 -13.48
N TYR A 40 -4.80 -18.46 -13.32
CA TYR A 40 -3.74 -18.67 -14.31
C TYR A 40 -3.68 -20.12 -14.78
N ASN A 41 -3.70 -21.08 -13.85
CA ASN A 41 -3.65 -22.51 -14.16
C ASN A 41 -4.94 -23.04 -14.83
N SER A 42 -6.04 -22.28 -14.78
CA SER A 42 -7.35 -22.65 -15.35
C SER A 42 -7.67 -21.96 -16.67
N LEU A 43 -6.84 -21.01 -17.12
CA LEU A 43 -7.01 -20.37 -18.41
C LEU A 43 -6.72 -21.38 -19.54
N PRO A 44 -7.59 -21.49 -20.56
CA PRO A 44 -7.31 -22.34 -21.71
C PRO A 44 -6.02 -21.86 -22.40
N MET A 45 -5.02 -22.73 -22.50
CA MET A 45 -3.71 -22.44 -23.10
C MET A 45 -3.81 -21.97 -24.56
N ASP A 46 -4.92 -22.27 -25.20
CA ASP A 46 -5.30 -22.00 -26.58
C ASP A 46 -5.95 -20.60 -26.76
N SER A 47 -6.28 -19.88 -25.68
CA SER A 47 -6.64 -18.45 -25.72
C SER A 47 -5.43 -17.52 -25.59
N LEU A 48 -4.22 -18.07 -25.49
CA LEU A 48 -2.96 -17.34 -25.62
C LEU A 48 -2.80 -16.93 -27.08
N GLY A 49 -3.52 -15.88 -27.49
CA GLY A 49 -3.30 -15.25 -28.79
C GLY A 49 -1.80 -14.97 -28.95
N ASN A 50 -1.18 -15.66 -29.91
CA ASN A 50 0.23 -15.58 -30.31
C ASN A 50 0.59 -14.22 -30.96
N ASP A 51 -0.01 -13.14 -30.47
CA ASP A 51 0.53 -11.82 -30.72
C ASP A 51 1.74 -11.71 -29.79
N ASP A 52 2.94 -11.72 -30.34
CA ASP A 52 4.17 -11.48 -29.57
C ASP A 52 4.15 -10.01 -29.10
N VAL A 53 3.33 -9.71 -28.08
CA VAL A 53 3.11 -8.36 -27.58
C VAL A 53 4.34 -7.98 -26.79
N SER A 54 5.34 -7.47 -27.50
CA SER A 54 6.53 -6.88 -26.90
C SER A 54 6.14 -5.61 -26.14
N LEU A 55 6.02 -5.72 -24.82
CA LEU A 55 5.83 -4.57 -23.93
C LEU A 55 7.19 -4.01 -23.52
N SER A 56 7.30 -2.68 -23.49
CA SER A 56 8.45 -2.05 -22.87
C SER A 56 8.54 -2.45 -21.38
N PRO A 57 9.74 -2.50 -20.78
CA PRO A 57 9.88 -2.84 -19.36
C PRO A 57 9.04 -1.97 -18.43
N ALA A 58 8.84 -0.69 -18.77
CA ALA A 58 7.99 0.21 -17.99
C ALA A 58 6.51 -0.19 -18.06
N TYR A 59 6.01 -0.57 -19.24
CA TYR A 59 4.61 -0.97 -19.42
C TYR A 59 4.33 -2.32 -18.75
N LEU A 60 5.30 -3.24 -18.79
CA LEU A 60 5.20 -4.50 -18.07
C LEU A 60 5.14 -4.30 -16.55
N ARG A 61 5.95 -3.40 -15.98
CA ARG A 61 5.84 -3.05 -14.55
C ARG A 61 4.49 -2.44 -14.19
N MET A 62 3.94 -1.59 -15.05
CA MET A 62 2.60 -1.03 -14.86
C MET A 62 1.51 -2.12 -14.90
N LEU A 63 1.61 -3.05 -15.86
CA LEU A 63 0.65 -4.16 -15.96
C LEU A 63 0.75 -5.10 -14.75
N LYS A 64 1.97 -5.43 -14.28
CA LYS A 64 2.17 -6.22 -13.05
C LYS A 64 1.57 -5.55 -11.82
N ALA A 65 1.67 -4.22 -11.71
CA ALA A 65 1.00 -3.48 -10.63
C ALA A 65 -0.52 -3.57 -10.71
N CYS A 66 -1.12 -3.63 -11.92
CA CYS A 66 -2.56 -3.87 -12.06
C CYS A 66 -2.92 -5.32 -11.72
N ALA A 67 -2.12 -6.28 -12.19
CA ALA A 67 -2.35 -7.70 -11.99
C ALA A 67 -2.31 -8.12 -10.51
N SER A 68 -1.48 -7.49 -9.69
CA SER A 68 -1.40 -7.80 -8.25
C SER A 68 -2.68 -7.47 -7.46
N PHE A 69 -3.59 -6.68 -8.04
CA PHE A 69 -4.88 -6.32 -7.45
C PHE A 69 -6.07 -7.02 -8.13
N TYR A 70 -5.86 -7.87 -9.13
CA TYR A 70 -6.96 -8.55 -9.80
C TYR A 70 -7.75 -9.44 -8.84
N PRO A 71 -9.10 -9.45 -8.85
CA PRO A 71 -10.01 -8.78 -9.80
C PRO A 71 -10.47 -7.38 -9.37
N SER A 72 -9.88 -6.78 -8.35
CA SER A 72 -10.18 -5.41 -7.92
C SER A 72 -9.53 -4.37 -8.84
N PHE A 73 -10.08 -3.15 -8.84
CA PHE A 73 -9.45 -2.03 -9.53
C PHE A 73 -8.30 -1.46 -8.68
N ILE A 74 -7.32 -0.85 -9.34
CA ILE A 74 -6.24 -0.11 -8.71
C ILE A 74 -6.25 1.34 -9.18
N THR A 75 -6.06 2.29 -8.26
CA THR A 75 -5.98 3.71 -8.63
C THR A 75 -4.70 3.99 -9.43
N LYS A 76 -4.76 4.98 -10.32
CA LYS A 76 -3.60 5.38 -11.14
C LYS A 76 -2.38 5.80 -10.31
N ALA A 77 -2.62 6.33 -9.11
CA ALA A 77 -1.56 6.72 -8.18
C ALA A 77 -0.86 5.50 -7.57
N LYS A 78 -1.61 4.47 -7.14
CA LYS A 78 -1.04 3.18 -6.70
C LYS A 78 -0.26 2.50 -7.84
N VAL A 79 -0.80 2.48 -9.07
CA VAL A 79 -0.07 1.97 -10.26
C VAL A 79 1.24 2.73 -10.49
N SER A 80 1.19 4.06 -10.49
CA SER A 80 2.37 4.92 -10.71
C SER A 80 3.47 4.63 -9.70
N PHE A 81 3.09 4.47 -8.44
CA PHE A 81 4.01 4.19 -7.34
C PHE A 81 4.63 2.79 -7.45
N LEU A 82 3.81 1.74 -7.59
CA LEU A 82 4.29 0.35 -7.65
C LEU A 82 5.14 0.10 -8.90
N ALA A 83 4.75 0.67 -10.04
CA ALA A 83 5.48 0.53 -11.30
C ALA A 83 6.76 1.39 -11.37
N HIS A 84 6.95 2.31 -10.42
CA HIS A 84 8.01 3.32 -10.44
C HIS A 84 7.98 4.16 -11.73
N VAL A 85 6.77 4.53 -12.19
CA VAL A 85 6.56 5.37 -13.38
C VAL A 85 5.75 6.60 -12.97
N PRO A 86 6.32 7.82 -12.99
CA PRO A 86 5.61 9.01 -12.53
C PRO A 86 4.32 9.25 -13.32
N GLN A 87 3.21 9.50 -12.63
CA GLN A 87 1.90 9.70 -13.26
C GLN A 87 1.86 10.84 -14.29
N LYS A 88 2.70 11.87 -14.08
CA LYS A 88 2.84 13.02 -15.00
C LYS A 88 3.70 12.73 -16.24
N ALA A 89 4.47 11.63 -16.25
CA ALA A 89 5.32 11.27 -17.37
C ALA A 89 4.48 10.81 -18.57
N SER A 90 4.91 11.13 -19.79
CA SER A 90 4.28 10.64 -21.02
C SER A 90 4.28 9.10 -21.07
N THR A 91 5.33 8.45 -20.54
CA THR A 91 5.42 6.98 -20.41
C THR A 91 4.23 6.39 -19.65
N PHE A 92 3.76 7.05 -18.59
CA PHE A 92 2.61 6.56 -17.83
C PHE A 92 1.32 6.61 -18.65
N ARG A 93 1.04 7.75 -19.29
CA ARG A 93 -0.17 7.92 -20.13
C ARG A 93 -0.15 6.99 -21.34
N ASN A 94 0.99 6.89 -22.02
CA ASN A 94 1.18 6.02 -23.18
C ASN A 94 1.10 4.55 -22.80
N GLY A 95 1.67 4.17 -21.64
CA GLY A 95 1.58 2.83 -21.09
C GLY A 95 0.13 2.41 -20.84
N LEU A 96 -0.64 3.20 -20.08
CA LEU A 96 -2.06 2.91 -19.85
C LEU A 96 -2.86 2.88 -21.16
N SER A 97 -2.57 3.76 -22.12
CA SER A 97 -3.24 3.72 -23.42
C SER A 97 -2.93 2.43 -24.17
N LYS A 98 -1.66 2.03 -24.26
CA LYS A 98 -1.24 0.80 -24.94
C LYS A 98 -1.84 -0.44 -24.29
N LEU A 99 -1.78 -0.53 -22.94
CA LEU A 99 -2.33 -1.65 -22.18
C LEU A 99 -3.84 -1.81 -22.41
N ARG A 100 -4.59 -0.69 -22.50
CA ARG A 100 -6.02 -0.73 -22.88
C ARG A 100 -6.22 -1.18 -24.32
N THR A 101 -5.43 -0.64 -25.27
CA THR A 101 -5.55 -0.99 -26.69
C THR A 101 -5.32 -2.48 -26.94
N ILE A 102 -4.42 -3.13 -26.19
CA ILE A 102 -4.18 -4.58 -26.31
C ILE A 102 -5.14 -5.43 -25.45
N GLY A 103 -6.12 -4.81 -24.78
CA GLY A 103 -7.09 -5.48 -23.93
C GLY A 103 -6.52 -6.06 -22.63
N ALA A 104 -5.36 -5.58 -22.16
CA ALA A 104 -4.71 -6.08 -20.94
C ALA A 104 -5.24 -5.41 -19.65
N ILE A 105 -5.83 -4.22 -19.78
CA ILE A 105 -6.50 -3.52 -18.68
C ILE A 105 -7.76 -2.82 -19.19
N GLU A 106 -8.68 -2.54 -18.27
CA GLU A 106 -9.88 -1.75 -18.52
C GLU A 106 -9.97 -0.58 -17.54
N ASN A 107 -10.73 0.45 -17.89
CA ASN A 107 -11.01 1.55 -16.97
C ASN A 107 -12.11 1.12 -15.99
N SER A 108 -11.92 1.41 -14.70
CA SER A 108 -12.96 1.22 -13.68
C SER A 108 -12.97 2.43 -12.76
N GLY A 109 -14.03 3.24 -12.82
CA GLY A 109 -14.15 4.48 -12.03
C GLY A 109 -12.93 5.40 -12.15
N ASN A 110 -12.26 5.65 -11.02
CA ASN A 110 -11.05 6.47 -10.92
C ASN A 110 -9.74 5.69 -11.17
N GLY A 111 -9.82 4.38 -11.40
CA GLY A 111 -8.71 3.45 -11.53
C GLY A 111 -8.74 2.63 -12.81
N VAL A 112 -8.03 1.50 -12.76
CA VAL A 112 -7.95 0.51 -13.83
C VAL A 112 -8.01 -0.89 -13.23
N ILE A 113 -8.59 -1.83 -13.97
CA ILE A 113 -8.67 -3.24 -13.59
C ILE A 113 -7.84 -4.05 -14.60
N CYS A 114 -7.09 -5.06 -14.12
CA CYS A 114 -6.42 -6.00 -15.01
C CYS A 114 -7.45 -6.93 -15.65
N THR A 115 -7.27 -7.34 -16.90
CA THR A 115 -8.12 -8.37 -17.53
C THR A 115 -7.47 -9.74 -17.42
N GLU A 116 -8.20 -10.80 -17.73
CA GLU A 116 -7.62 -12.15 -17.87
C GLU A 116 -6.50 -12.19 -18.92
N ARG A 117 -6.67 -11.44 -20.03
CA ARG A 117 -5.61 -11.25 -21.04
C ARG A 117 -4.41 -10.50 -20.45
N GLY A 118 -4.64 -9.54 -19.57
CA GLY A 118 -3.56 -8.88 -18.84
C GLY A 118 -2.76 -9.84 -17.97
N LEU A 119 -3.45 -10.73 -17.24
CA LEU A 119 -2.82 -11.78 -16.42
C LEU A 119 -1.99 -12.76 -17.25
N SER A 120 -2.50 -13.16 -18.42
CA SER A 120 -1.76 -14.06 -19.31
C SER A 120 -0.47 -13.41 -19.84
N ILE A 121 -0.46 -12.09 -20.05
CA ILE A 121 0.73 -11.34 -20.49
C ILE A 121 1.74 -11.14 -19.35
N THR A 122 1.29 -10.93 -18.11
CA THR A 122 2.23 -10.70 -16.98
C THR A 122 2.98 -11.94 -16.54
N GLY A 123 2.39 -13.12 -16.74
CA GLY A 123 2.77 -14.32 -16.03
C GLY A 123 2.45 -14.22 -14.53
N PRO A 124 3.06 -15.08 -13.69
CA PRO A 124 2.84 -15.08 -12.24
C PRO A 124 3.16 -13.72 -11.61
N VAL A 125 2.25 -13.23 -10.78
CA VAL A 125 2.40 -11.99 -10.01
C VAL A 125 2.04 -12.28 -8.56
N GLU A 126 2.77 -11.67 -7.64
CA GLU A 126 2.43 -11.72 -6.21
C GLU A 126 1.16 -10.88 -5.98
N GLU A 127 0.12 -11.51 -5.43
CA GLU A 127 -1.10 -10.81 -5.03
C GLU A 127 -0.82 -9.92 -3.82
N VAL A 128 -1.59 -8.85 -3.71
CA VAL A 128 -1.58 -7.99 -2.54
C VAL A 128 -2.16 -8.76 -1.34
N PRO A 129 -1.52 -8.70 -0.15
CA PRO A 129 -2.07 -9.35 1.04
C PRO A 129 -3.47 -8.82 1.38
N SER A 130 -4.38 -9.74 1.69
CA SER A 130 -5.73 -9.40 2.16
C SER A 130 -5.80 -9.13 3.67
N ASP A 131 -4.79 -9.59 4.41
CA ASP A 131 -4.66 -9.32 5.83
C ASP A 131 -4.18 -7.87 6.06
N PRO A 132 -4.89 -7.06 6.87
CA PRO A 132 -4.53 -5.66 7.09
C PRO A 132 -3.12 -5.43 7.62
N GLU A 133 -2.59 -6.31 8.47
CA GLU A 133 -1.24 -6.18 9.03
C GLU A 133 -0.19 -6.42 7.94
N TYR A 134 -0.33 -7.49 7.17
CA TYR A 134 0.56 -7.74 6.03
C TYR A 134 0.43 -6.69 4.93
N LEU A 135 -0.76 -6.14 4.74
CA LEU A 135 -0.98 -5.05 3.80
C LEU A 135 -0.27 -3.77 4.26
N PHE A 136 -0.36 -3.46 5.55
CA PHE A 136 0.39 -2.37 6.16
C PHE A 136 1.89 -2.55 5.94
N GLU A 137 2.45 -3.73 6.26
CA GLU A 137 3.87 -4.04 6.08
C GLU A 137 4.31 -3.91 4.62
N MET A 138 3.51 -4.41 3.68
CA MET A 138 3.76 -4.29 2.24
C MET A 138 3.89 -2.82 1.83
N TRP A 139 3.00 -1.93 2.29
CA TRP A 139 3.07 -0.50 1.99
C TRP A 139 4.23 0.18 2.72
N ALA A 140 4.40 -0.09 4.01
CA ALA A 140 5.47 0.42 4.85
C ALA A 140 6.86 0.14 4.26
N SER A 141 7.08 -1.06 3.69
CA SER A 141 8.34 -1.45 3.05
C SER A 141 8.69 -0.62 1.80
N LYS A 142 7.70 0.04 1.19
CA LYS A 142 7.86 0.87 -0.02
C LYS A 142 7.93 2.36 0.29
N LEU A 143 7.63 2.76 1.52
CA LEU A 143 7.66 4.14 1.99
C LEU A 143 9.04 4.53 2.54
N SER A 144 9.30 5.83 2.65
CA SER A 144 10.48 6.30 3.38
C SER A 144 10.28 6.09 4.89
N PRO A 145 11.35 5.98 5.70
CA PRO A 145 11.21 5.76 7.14
C PRO A 145 10.31 6.80 7.84
N ALA A 146 10.41 8.08 7.46
CA ALA A 146 9.56 9.14 8.01
C ALA A 146 8.08 8.95 7.63
N TYR A 147 7.81 8.51 6.39
CA TYR A 147 6.43 8.29 5.93
C TYR A 147 5.83 7.05 6.57
N THR A 148 6.64 6.02 6.79
CA THR A 148 6.23 4.81 7.52
C THR A 148 5.84 5.15 8.96
N LYS A 149 6.64 5.95 9.69
CA LYS A 149 6.28 6.38 11.05
C LYS A 149 4.96 7.15 11.09
N MET A 150 4.75 8.11 10.17
CA MET A 150 3.48 8.84 10.06
C MET A 150 2.31 7.94 9.64
N PHE A 151 2.56 6.90 8.85
CA PHE A 151 1.53 5.95 8.46
C PHE A 151 1.15 5.03 9.63
N GLN A 152 2.14 4.59 10.40
CA GLN A 152 1.98 3.76 11.59
C GLN A 152 1.11 4.45 12.64
N SER A 153 1.37 5.72 12.96
CA SER A 153 0.57 6.47 13.95
C SER A 153 -0.91 6.54 13.58
N ILE A 154 -1.23 6.69 12.29
CA ILE A 154 -2.62 6.70 11.81
C ILE A 154 -3.22 5.30 11.83
N TYR A 155 -2.45 4.28 11.45
CA TYR A 155 -2.90 2.89 11.41
C TYR A 155 -3.24 2.34 12.81
N GLU A 156 -2.39 2.59 13.81
CA GLU A 156 -2.57 2.13 15.18
C GLU A 156 -3.80 2.74 15.87
N ARG A 157 -4.32 3.86 15.36
CA ARG A 157 -5.53 4.52 15.88
C ARG A 157 -6.81 4.14 15.14
N HIS A 158 -6.73 3.34 14.07
CA HIS A 158 -7.91 2.90 13.33
C HIS A 158 -8.91 2.19 14.27
N PRO A 159 -10.24 2.50 14.21
CA PRO A 159 -10.95 3.29 13.19
C PRO A 159 -11.05 4.80 13.45
N ASN A 160 -10.44 5.31 14.51
CA ASN A 160 -10.53 6.71 14.89
C ASN A 160 -9.66 7.61 14.00
N SER A 161 -10.00 8.89 13.93
CA SER A 161 -9.16 9.93 13.33
C SER A 161 -8.09 10.42 14.30
N VAL A 162 -7.03 11.02 13.76
CA VAL A 162 -5.84 11.50 14.46
C VAL A 162 -5.51 12.90 13.98
N SER A 163 -5.23 13.80 14.91
CA SER A 163 -4.80 15.17 14.58
C SER A 163 -3.39 15.20 13.98
N LYS A 164 -3.03 16.31 13.31
CA LYS A 164 -1.68 16.46 12.74
C LYS A 164 -0.63 16.62 13.83
N GLU A 165 -1.01 17.22 14.94
CA GLU A 165 -0.21 17.43 16.13
C GLU A 165 0.17 16.09 16.75
N GLU A 166 -0.80 15.18 16.96
CA GLU A 166 -0.56 13.82 17.45
C GLU A 166 0.31 13.01 16.47
N ILE A 167 0.03 13.07 15.16
CA ILE A 167 0.86 12.39 14.15
C ILE A 167 2.30 12.91 14.22
N SER A 168 2.51 14.22 14.38
CA SER A 168 3.84 14.82 14.47
C SER A 168 4.60 14.35 15.69
N GLU A 169 3.93 14.30 16.85
CA GLU A 169 4.50 13.84 18.10
C GLU A 169 4.89 12.35 18.03
N GLU A 170 3.96 11.48 17.64
CA GLU A 170 4.17 10.03 17.59
C GLU A 170 5.18 9.60 16.53
N SER A 171 5.19 10.28 15.37
CA SER A 171 6.12 9.96 14.28
C SER A 171 7.50 10.59 14.44
N GLU A 172 7.67 11.50 15.41
CA GLU A 172 8.86 12.34 15.60
C GLU A 172 9.21 13.16 14.34
N VAL A 173 8.23 13.43 13.48
CA VAL A 173 8.38 14.28 12.29
C VAL A 173 7.75 15.63 12.60
N PRO A 174 8.52 16.74 12.63
CA PRO A 174 7.97 18.04 12.96
C PRO A 174 6.85 18.48 12.00
N ILE A 175 5.75 18.97 12.55
CA ILE A 175 4.53 19.36 11.81
C ILE A 175 4.79 20.42 10.73
N ASP A 176 5.78 21.29 10.95
CA ASP A 176 6.19 22.37 10.06
C ASP A 176 7.19 21.91 8.99
N ALA A 177 7.76 20.71 9.12
CA ALA A 177 8.70 20.17 8.15
C ALA A 177 8.02 19.88 6.81
N SER A 178 8.73 20.19 5.72
CA SER A 178 8.29 19.80 4.37
C SER A 178 8.09 18.29 4.24
N THR A 179 8.87 17.48 4.97
CA THR A 179 8.72 16.02 5.04
C THR A 179 7.34 15.61 5.55
N PHE A 180 6.81 16.28 6.57
CA PHE A 180 5.49 16.00 7.14
C PHE A 180 4.39 16.21 6.10
N ARG A 181 4.33 17.41 5.49
CA ARG A 181 3.35 17.73 4.45
C ARG A 181 3.44 16.82 3.24
N ASN A 182 4.67 16.54 2.77
CA ASN A 182 4.90 15.67 1.63
C ASN A 182 4.50 14.22 1.93
N GLY A 183 4.79 13.72 3.14
CA GLY A 183 4.39 12.40 3.59
C GLY A 183 2.88 12.24 3.61
N LEU A 184 2.15 13.12 4.31
CA LEU A 184 0.68 13.08 4.32
C LEU A 184 0.08 13.23 2.92
N SER A 185 0.65 14.10 2.07
CA SER A 185 0.21 14.20 0.68
C SER A 185 0.44 12.91 -0.11
N LYS A 186 1.55 12.22 0.14
CA LYS A 186 1.88 10.95 -0.50
C LYS A 186 0.94 9.85 -0.05
N LEU A 187 0.73 9.69 1.26
CA LEU A 187 -0.18 8.69 1.84
C LEU A 187 -1.61 8.86 1.32
N ARG A 188 -2.12 10.09 1.26
CA ARG A 188 -3.43 10.41 0.64
C ARG A 188 -3.47 10.07 -0.83
N SER A 189 -2.42 10.43 -1.59
CA SER A 189 -2.39 10.13 -3.02
C SER A 189 -2.43 8.63 -3.31
N LEU A 190 -1.90 7.81 -2.40
CA LEU A 190 -1.92 6.35 -2.50
C LEU A 190 -3.25 5.74 -2.01
N GLY A 191 -4.18 6.53 -1.47
CA GLY A 191 -5.42 6.04 -0.88
C GLY A 191 -5.18 5.22 0.40
N LEU A 192 -4.09 5.47 1.13
CA LEU A 192 -3.82 4.79 2.40
C LEU A 192 -4.52 5.49 3.56
N ILE A 193 -4.61 6.82 3.48
CA ILE A 193 -5.27 7.67 4.47
C ILE A 193 -6.18 8.68 3.77
N LYS A 194 -7.13 9.24 4.51
CA LYS A 194 -8.01 10.32 4.07
C LYS A 194 -8.18 11.38 5.16
N ASN A 195 -8.74 12.52 4.78
CA ASN A 195 -9.13 13.55 5.75
C ASN A 195 -10.48 13.20 6.38
N GLU A 196 -10.63 13.49 7.66
CA GLU A 196 -11.89 13.50 8.41
C GLU A 196 -11.96 14.88 9.10
N GLY A 197 -12.59 15.85 8.44
CA GLY A 197 -12.51 17.26 8.86
C GLY A 197 -11.07 17.78 8.82
N THR A 198 -10.55 18.20 9.97
CA THR A 198 -9.16 18.67 10.16
C THR A 198 -8.17 17.55 10.49
N GLU A 199 -8.69 16.36 10.81
CA GLU A 199 -7.93 15.19 11.23
C GLU A 199 -7.75 14.20 10.06
N LEU A 200 -6.99 13.13 10.31
CA LEU A 200 -6.65 12.10 9.34
C LEU A 200 -7.05 10.73 9.87
N LYS A 201 -7.48 9.83 8.99
CA LYS A 201 -7.80 8.44 9.33
C LYS A 201 -7.40 7.51 8.19
N MET A 202 -7.39 6.21 8.46
CA MET A 202 -7.25 5.19 7.41
C MET A 202 -8.36 5.33 6.35
N SER A 203 -7.98 5.22 5.08
CA SER A 203 -8.93 5.22 3.97
C SER A 203 -9.61 3.86 3.86
N GLU A 204 -10.87 3.82 3.41
CA GLU A 204 -11.54 2.55 3.09
C GLU A 204 -10.82 1.84 1.93
N ASP A 205 -10.39 2.60 0.91
CA ASP A 205 -9.51 2.14 -0.19
C ASP A 205 -8.21 1.44 0.26
N PHE A 206 -7.82 1.54 1.54
CA PHE A 206 -6.69 0.78 2.06
C PHE A 206 -7.05 -0.69 2.26
N PHE A 207 -8.28 -1.00 2.67
CA PHE A 207 -8.73 -2.35 3.03
C PHE A 207 -9.41 -3.10 1.87
N GLU A 208 -9.56 -2.44 0.71
CA GLU A 208 -10.11 -2.98 -0.55
C GLU A 208 -9.01 -3.37 -1.55
#